data_AF-V7ITM4-F1
#
_entry.id   AF-V7ITM4-F1
#
_cell.length_a   1.000
_cell.length_b   1.000
_cell.length_c   1.000
_cell.angle_alpha   90.00
_cell.angle_beta   90.00
_cell.angle_gamma   90.00
#
_symmetry.space_group_name_H-M   'P 1'
#
loop_
_entity.id
_entity.type
_entity.pdbx_description
1 polymer ?
#
loop_
_entity_poly.entity_id
_entity_poly.type
_entity_poly.pdbx_seq_one_letter_code
_entity_poly.pdbx_strand_id
1 'polypeptide(L)' 'MTYELEFDPRALKEWHKLGDTVKAQLKKKLADVLLNPRIDSARLNGD' A
#
# COMPACT_ATOMS: atom_id res chain seq x y z
N MET A 1 -2.71 -4.40 -17.14
CA MET A 1 -1.71 -5.14 -16.34
C MET A 1 -1.95 -4.75 -14.90
N THR A 2 -2.60 -5.61 -14.13
CA THR A 2 -2.85 -5.40 -12.71
C THR A 2 -1.73 -6.07 -11.94
N TYR A 3 -1.00 -5.30 -11.14
CA TYR A 3 -0.02 -5.87 -10.22
C TYR A 3 -0.74 -6.66 -9.13
N GLU A 4 -0.09 -7.68 -8.59
CA GLU A 4 -0.59 -8.41 -7.42
C GLU A 4 -0.09 -7.75 -6.13
N LEU A 5 -0.95 -7.73 -5.12
CA LEU A 5 -0.61 -7.20 -3.80
C LEU A 5 -0.14 -8.32 -2.89
N GLU A 6 1.13 -8.26 -2.50
CA GLU A 6 1.68 -9.10 -1.44
C GLU A 6 2.20 -8.20 -0.31
N PHE A 7 1.96 -8.61 0.94
CA PHE A 7 2.51 -7.93 2.11
C PHE A 7 3.74 -8.68 2.62
N ASP A 8 4.82 -7.96 2.88
CA ASP A 8 5.89 -8.46 3.73
C ASP A 8 5.32 -8.87 5.11
N PRO A 9 5.76 -9.99 5.71
CA PRO A 9 5.24 -10.46 7.00
C PRO A 9 5.32 -9.43 8.13
N ARG A 10 6.31 -8.51 8.10
CA ARG A 10 6.44 -7.41 9.07
C ARG A 10 5.39 -6.33 8.80
N ALA A 11 5.21 -5.96 7.53
CA ALA A 11 4.19 -4.99 7.13
C ALA A 11 2.77 -5.50 7.41
N LEU A 12 2.50 -6.80 7.22
CA LEU A 12 1.20 -7.40 7.53
C LEU A 12 0.89 -7.31 9.03
N LYS A 13 1.88 -7.55 9.91
CA LYS A 13 1.71 -7.37 11.36
C LYS A 13 1.33 -5.93 11.71
N GLU A 14 2.00 -4.93 11.12
CA GLU A 14 1.65 -3.53 11.34
C GLU A 14 0.29 -3.17 10.75
N TRP A 15 -0.08 -3.72 9.60
CA TRP A 15 -1.40 -3.55 8.98
C TRP A 15 -2.54 -4.02 9.88
N HIS A 16 -2.34 -5.09 10.65
CA HIS A 16 -3.32 -5.58 11.62
C HIS A 16 -3.48 -4.67 12.84
N LYS A 17 -2.47 -3.86 13.19
CA LYS A 17 -2.53 -2.89 14.29
C LYS A 17 -3.27 -1.60 13.93
N LEU A 18 -3.51 -1.35 12.64
CA LEU A 18 -4.24 -0.17 12.18
C LEU A 18 -5.72 -0.27 12.57
N GLY A 19 -6.28 0.85 13.05
CA GLY A 19 -7.73 0.99 13.25
C GLY A 19 -8.52 0.95 11.94
N ASP A 20 -9.80 0.58 12.02
CA ASP A 20 -10.64 0.28 10.86
C ASP A 20 -10.75 1.43 9.85
N THR A 21 -10.88 2.67 10.33
CA THR A 21 -10.96 3.86 9.46
C THR A 21 -9.69 4.04 8.62
N VAL A 22 -8.51 3.88 9.22
CA VAL A 22 -7.22 4.02 8.53
C VAL A 22 -7.03 2.88 7.54
N LYS A 23 -7.36 1.65 7.95
CA LYS A 23 -7.29 0.47 7.09
C LYS A 23 -8.17 0.61 5.85
N ALA A 24 -9.39 1.12 5.99
CA ALA A 24 -10.30 1.36 4.87
C ALA A 24 -9.75 2.39 3.87
N GLN A 25 -9.20 3.50 4.37
CA GLN A 25 -8.60 4.54 3.52
C GLN A 25 -7.38 4.02 2.76
N LEU A 26 -6.49 3.29 3.43
CA LEU A 26 -5.31 2.71 2.80
C LEU A 26 -5.67 1.61 1.80
N LYS A 27 -6.67 0.77 2.10
CA LYS A 27 -7.14 -0.27 1.17
C LYS A 27 -7.63 0.33 -0.15
N LYS A 28 -8.35 1.46 -0.09
CA LYS A 28 -8.78 2.19 -1.29
C LYS A 28 -7.56 2.67 -2.11
N LYS A 29 -6.59 3.30 -1.46
CA LYS A 29 -5.36 3.75 -2.14
C LYS A 29 -4.54 2.60 -2.71
N LEU A 30 -4.42 1.48 -2.00
CA LEU A 30 -3.71 0.29 -2.50
C LEU A 30 -4.36 -0.23 -3.78
N ALA A 31 -5.69 -0.29 -3.84
CA ALA A 31 -6.39 -0.70 -5.06
C ALA A 31 -6.07 0.21 -6.25
N ASP A 32 -6.03 1.53 -6.04
CA ASP A 32 -5.68 2.50 -7.08
C ASP A 32 -4.20 2.33 -7.53
N VAL A 33 -3.28 2.09 -6.59
CA VAL A 33 -1.85 1.87 -6.86
C VAL A 33 -1.61 0.57 -7.64
N LEU A 34 -2.41 -0.48 -7.43
CA LEU A 34 -2.25 -1.74 -8.19
C LEU A 34 -2.55 -1.59 -9.69
N LEU A 35 -3.32 -0.56 -10.08
CA LEU A 35 -3.57 -0.23 -11.48
C LEU A 35 -2.34 0.44 -12.12
N ASN A 36 -1.67 1.33 -11.40
CA ASN A 36 -0.44 1.98 -11.84
C ASN A 36 0.50 2.26 -10.65
N PRO A 37 1.42 1.34 -10.31
CA PRO A 37 2.20 1.42 -9.08
C PRO A 37 3.34 2.45 -9.15
N ARG A 38 3.71 2.91 -10.35
CA ARG A 38 4.82 3.83 -10.55
C ARG A 38 4.30 5.26 -10.57
N ILE A 39 4.32 5.88 -9.40
CA ILE A 39 3.88 7.28 -9.19
C ILE A 39 5.10 8.12 -8.83
N ASP A 40 5.60 8.91 -9.78
CA ASP A 40 6.85 9.66 -9.62
C ASP A 40 6.82 10.65 -8.45
N SER A 41 5.66 11.27 -8.18
CA SER A 41 5.50 12.21 -7.06
C SER A 41 5.53 11.56 -5.68
N ALA A 42 5.27 10.26 -5.60
CA ALA A 42 5.30 9.48 -4.36
C ALA A 42 6.56 8.60 -4.25
N ARG A 43 7.51 8.75 -5.18
CA ARG A 43 8.75 7.99 -5.19
C ARG A 43 9.60 8.37 -3.98
N LEU A 44 10.01 7.36 -3.22
CA LEU A 44 10.97 7.53 -2.12
C LEU A 44 12.37 7.79 -2.71
N ASN A 45 13.09 8.74 -2.13
CA ASN A 45 14.50 8.94 -2.41
C ASN A 45 15.32 7.97 -1.54
N GLY A 46 16.39 7.40 -2.08
CA GLY A 46 17.36 6.67 -1.28
C GLY A 46 18.28 7.67 -0.57
N ASP A 47 18.67 7.36 0.67
CA ASP A 47 19.82 7.97 1.34
C ASP A 47 21.14 7.42 0.77
#